data_AF-A0A9D7ND89-F1
#
_entry.id   AF-A0A9D7ND89-F1
#
_cell.length_a   1.000
_cell.length_b   1.000
_cell.length_c   1.000
_cell.angle_alpha   90.00
_cell.angle_beta   90.00
_cell.angle_gamma   90.00
#
_symmetry.space_group_name_H-M   'P 1'
#
loop_
_entity.id
_entity.type
_entity.pdbx_description
1 polymer ?
#
loop_
_entity_poly.entity_id
_entity_poly.type
_entity_poly.pdbx_seq_one_letter_code
_entity_poly.pdbx_strand_id
1 'polypeptide(L)'
;MQKKDYLDKPDHARETANYLRPRLFPDDRIYMGNYHQIVYHLVQQESPTPYVHRSLIWEKRHRQVLKISLTKELERIQKINPRFVVFQPELPDEPAAKAFLYRYREIKKIRDKAVVYERRPW
;
A
#
# COMPACT_ATOMS: atom_id res chain seq x y z
N MET A 1 2.19 31.34 -17.76
CA MET A 1 2.69 30.12 -18.43
C MET A 1 2.65 28.97 -17.42
N GLN A 2 1.53 28.24 -17.34
CA GLN A 2 1.20 27.30 -16.24
C GLN A 2 1.45 25.82 -16.60
N LYS A 3 2.03 25.55 -17.78
CA LYS A 3 2.21 24.19 -18.33
C LYS A 3 3.54 23.51 -17.96
N LYS A 4 4.55 24.23 -17.45
CA LYS A 4 5.87 23.64 -17.16
C LYS A 4 5.88 22.76 -15.89
N ASP A 5 5.09 23.08 -14.86
CA ASP A 5 5.15 22.36 -13.57
C ASP A 5 4.43 21.01 -13.52
N TYR A 6 3.66 20.64 -14.54
CA TYR A 6 2.95 19.35 -14.54
C TYR A 6 3.81 18.17 -15.03
N LEU A 7 4.80 18.41 -15.88
CA LEU A 7 5.61 17.36 -16.50
C LEU A 7 6.76 16.87 -15.60
N ASP A 8 7.22 17.72 -14.67
CA ASP A 8 8.38 17.42 -13.82
C ASP A 8 8.01 16.77 -12.48
N LYS A 9 6.72 16.49 -12.24
CA LYS A 9 6.28 15.84 -11.00
C LYS A 9 6.77 14.39 -10.99
N PRO A 10 7.48 13.94 -9.94
CA PRO A 10 7.93 12.57 -9.84
C PRO A 10 6.75 11.58 -9.86
N ASP A 11 6.83 10.57 -10.72
CA ASP A 11 5.87 9.46 -10.76
C ASP A 11 6.25 8.43 -9.69
N HIS A 12 5.91 8.74 -8.45
CA HIS A 12 6.22 7.89 -7.28
C HIS A 12 5.63 6.48 -7.40
N ALA A 13 4.46 6.34 -8.06
CA ALA A 13 3.84 5.04 -8.26
C ALA A 13 4.67 4.18 -9.23
N ARG A 14 5.19 4.77 -10.31
CA ARG A 14 6.10 4.10 -11.25
C ARG A 14 7.44 3.77 -10.61
N GLU A 15 8.00 4.65 -9.78
CA GLU A 15 9.20 4.34 -8.99
C GLU A 15 8.98 3.14 -8.05
N THR A 16 7.84 3.10 -7.37
CA THR A 16 7.44 1.98 -6.51
C THR A 16 7.28 0.68 -7.31
N ALA A 17 6.60 0.74 -8.44
CA ALA A 17 6.44 -0.41 -9.32
C ALA A 17 7.79 -0.92 -9.85
N ASN A 18 8.68 -0.02 -10.28
CA ASN A 18 10.02 -0.37 -10.74
C ASN A 18 10.89 -0.98 -9.63
N TYR A 19 10.71 -0.53 -8.38
CA TYR A 19 11.38 -1.14 -7.24
C TYR A 19 10.86 -2.56 -6.94
N LEU A 20 9.54 -2.77 -6.99
CA LEU A 20 8.91 -4.05 -6.66
C LEU A 20 9.07 -5.10 -7.76
N ARG A 21 8.87 -4.74 -9.03
CA ARG A 21 8.82 -5.68 -10.17
C ARG A 21 9.96 -6.71 -10.21
N PRO A 22 11.26 -6.34 -10.08
CA PRO A 22 12.34 -7.33 -10.12
C PRO A 22 12.43 -8.22 -8.87
N ARG A 23 11.64 -7.95 -7.82
CA ARG A 23 11.65 -8.68 -6.54
C ARG A 23 10.45 -9.62 -6.38
N LEU A 24 9.45 -9.48 -7.24
CA LEU A 24 8.21 -10.25 -7.20
C LEU A 24 8.38 -11.57 -7.97
N PHE A 25 8.03 -12.67 -7.32
CA PHE A 25 7.78 -13.94 -7.98
C PHE A 25 6.31 -14.04 -8.42
N PRO A 26 5.96 -14.93 -9.37
CA PRO A 26 4.59 -15.08 -9.86
C PRO A 26 3.53 -15.28 -8.76
N ASP A 27 3.87 -16.02 -7.71
CA ASP A 27 2.96 -16.31 -6.60
C ASP A 27 2.98 -15.27 -5.47
N ASP A 28 3.89 -14.29 -5.55
CA ASP A 28 3.95 -13.22 -4.55
C ASP A 28 2.71 -12.33 -4.64
N ARG A 29 2.14 -12.01 -3.49
CA ARG A 29 1.08 -11.00 -3.37
C ARG A 29 1.61 -9.73 -2.72
N ILE A 30 1.04 -8.59 -3.10
CA ILE A 30 1.35 -7.30 -2.49
C ILE A 30 0.11 -6.63 -1.90
N TYR A 31 0.33 -5.70 -0.97
CA TYR A 31 -0.73 -4.82 -0.48
C TYR A 31 -0.27 -3.36 -0.38
N MET A 32 -0.93 -2.47 -1.12
CA MET A 32 -0.61 -1.04 -1.21
C MET A 32 -1.22 -0.19 -0.08
N GLY A 33 -1.44 -0.75 1.12
CA GLY A 33 -1.73 -0.01 2.35
C GLY A 33 -2.56 1.26 2.16
N ASN A 34 -2.10 2.37 2.74
CA ASN A 34 -2.63 3.71 2.49
C ASN A 34 -1.90 4.41 1.33
N TYR A 35 -1.31 3.67 0.39
CA TYR A 35 -0.57 4.19 -0.76
C TYR A 35 -1.38 4.13 -2.07
N HIS A 36 -0.74 4.41 -3.21
CA HIS A 36 -1.37 4.47 -4.53
C HIS A 36 -1.74 3.08 -5.07
N GLN A 37 -3.02 2.88 -5.34
CA GLN A 37 -3.59 1.64 -5.90
C GLN A 37 -3.13 1.38 -7.36
N ILE A 38 -2.76 2.42 -8.12
CA ILE A 38 -2.30 2.27 -9.52
C ILE A 38 -1.06 1.36 -9.64
N VAL A 39 -0.29 1.18 -8.56
CA VAL A 39 0.88 0.30 -8.53
C VAL A 39 0.51 -1.14 -8.88
N TYR A 40 -0.67 -1.63 -8.45
CA TYR A 40 -1.16 -2.97 -8.80
C TYR A 40 -1.18 -3.19 -10.32
N HIS A 41 -1.75 -2.23 -11.06
CA HIS A 41 -1.77 -2.27 -12.52
C HIS A 41 -0.35 -2.26 -13.11
N LEU A 42 0.54 -1.41 -12.58
CA LEU A 42 1.92 -1.28 -13.06
C LEU A 42 2.78 -2.53 -12.81
N VAL A 43 2.43 -3.36 -11.84
CA VAL A 43 3.09 -4.65 -11.57
C VAL A 43 2.27 -5.86 -11.99
N GLN A 44 1.18 -5.66 -12.73
CA GLN A 44 0.28 -6.72 -13.23
C GLN A 44 -0.27 -7.62 -12.11
N GLN A 45 -0.64 -7.03 -10.97
CA GLN A 45 -1.34 -7.72 -9.89
C GLN A 45 -2.74 -7.16 -9.69
N GLU A 46 -3.64 -7.98 -9.16
CA GLU A 46 -4.96 -7.52 -8.72
C GLU A 46 -4.88 -6.90 -7.34
N SER A 47 -5.68 -5.87 -7.09
CA SER A 47 -5.85 -5.34 -5.74
C SER A 47 -6.52 -6.40 -4.88
N PRO A 48 -5.95 -6.75 -3.71
CA PRO A 48 -6.59 -7.68 -2.81
C PRO A 48 -7.80 -7.07 -2.12
N THR A 49 -8.02 -5.75 -2.22
CA THR A 49 -9.11 -5.01 -1.59
C THR A 49 -10.08 -4.42 -2.62
N PRO A 50 -11.40 -4.46 -2.38
CA PRO A 50 -12.38 -3.87 -3.30
C PRO A 50 -12.38 -2.32 -3.25
N TYR A 51 -11.67 -1.71 -2.30
CA TYR A 51 -11.69 -0.25 -2.12
C TYR A 51 -10.71 0.44 -3.07
N VAL A 52 -11.25 0.99 -4.17
CA VAL A 52 -10.50 1.66 -5.24
C VAL A 52 -9.71 2.89 -4.80
N HIS A 53 -10.13 3.53 -3.71
CA HIS A 53 -9.45 4.69 -3.15
C HIS A 53 -9.08 4.44 -1.68
N ARG A 54 -7.81 4.73 -1.34
CA ARG A 54 -7.26 4.54 0.01
C ARG A 54 -8.09 5.21 1.11
N SER A 55 -8.75 6.34 0.81
CA SER A 55 -9.51 7.10 1.82
C SER A 55 -10.71 6.31 2.36
N LEU A 56 -11.29 5.41 1.57
CA LEU A 56 -12.47 4.63 1.97
C LEU A 56 -12.15 3.72 3.16
N ILE A 57 -10.94 3.17 3.17
CA ILE A 57 -10.48 2.26 4.21
C ILE A 57 -9.60 2.96 5.25
N TRP A 58 -8.81 3.98 4.90
CA TRP A 58 -7.85 4.57 5.84
C TRP A 58 -8.35 5.84 6.54
N GLU A 59 -9.36 6.54 6.00
CA GLU A 59 -9.96 7.67 6.71
C GLU A 59 -11.11 7.23 7.61
N LYS A 60 -11.00 7.53 8.90
CA LYS A 60 -11.95 7.13 9.93
C LYS A 60 -13.38 7.56 9.62
N ARG A 61 -13.56 8.78 9.10
CA ARG A 61 -14.88 9.32 8.74
C ARG A 61 -15.55 8.50 7.64
N HIS A 62 -14.82 8.18 6.56
CA HIS A 62 -15.38 7.37 5.47
C HIS A 62 -15.74 5.96 5.95
N ARG A 63 -14.86 5.33 6.73
CA ARG A 63 -15.16 4.01 7.32
C ARG A 63 -16.42 4.01 8.17
N GLN A 64 -16.61 5.04 9.01
CA GLN A 64 -17.78 5.16 9.87
C GLN A 64 -19.07 5.29 9.07
N VAL A 65 -19.10 6.17 8.07
CA VAL A 65 -20.27 6.39 7.21
C VAL A 65 -20.62 5.14 6.40
N LEU A 66 -19.61 4.48 5.83
CA LEU A 66 -19.79 3.29 5.00
C LEU A 66 -19.86 1.98 5.79
N LYS A 67 -19.76 2.04 7.12
CA LYS A 67 -19.73 0.89 8.03
C LYS A 67 -18.65 -0.14 7.66
N ILE A 68 -17.49 0.33 7.22
CA ILE A 68 -16.33 -0.50 6.86
C ILE A 68 -15.51 -0.82 8.11
N SER A 69 -15.23 -2.10 8.34
CA SER A 69 -14.33 -2.55 9.41
C SER A 69 -12.90 -2.68 8.90
N LEU A 70 -12.01 -1.79 9.36
CA LEU A 70 -10.58 -1.84 9.04
C LEU A 70 -9.96 -3.17 9.51
N THR A 71 -10.29 -3.61 10.73
CA THR A 71 -9.75 -4.85 11.32
C THR A 71 -10.10 -6.06 10.47
N LYS A 72 -11.38 -6.25 10.12
CA LYS A 72 -11.81 -7.40 9.29
C LYS A 72 -11.13 -7.40 7.92
N GLU A 73 -10.94 -6.22 7.35
CA GLU A 73 -10.29 -6.09 6.05
C GLU A 73 -8.79 -6.41 6.14
N LEU A 74 -8.09 -5.90 7.16
CA LEU A 74 -6.69 -6.24 7.40
C LEU A 74 -6.51 -7.73 7.73
N GLU A 75 -7.43 -8.36 8.45
CA GLU A 75 -7.43 -9.81 8.69
C GLU A 75 -7.57 -10.60 7.37
N ARG A 76 -8.47 -10.17 6.47
CA ARG A 76 -8.64 -10.79 5.15
C ARG A 76 -7.39 -10.62 4.29
N ILE A 77 -6.80 -9.43 4.28
CA ILE A 77 -5.52 -9.16 3.60
C ILE A 77 -4.40 -9.97 4.24
N GLN A 78 -4.44 -10.20 5.56
CA GLN A 78 -3.42 -10.97 6.22
C GLN A 78 -3.44 -12.45 5.81
N LYS A 79 -4.62 -13.01 5.49
CA LYS A 79 -4.80 -14.39 5.03
C LYS A 79 -4.21 -14.63 3.64
N ILE A 80 -4.23 -13.63 2.75
CA ILE A 80 -3.55 -13.75 1.44
C ILE A 80 -2.02 -13.65 1.57
N ASN A 81 -1.53 -13.37 2.78
CA ASN A 81 -0.12 -13.40 3.14
C ASN A 81 0.75 -12.65 2.12
N PRO A 82 0.60 -11.31 1.98
CA PRO A 82 1.39 -10.56 1.03
C PRO A 82 2.86 -10.59 1.46
N ARG A 83 3.75 -10.68 0.48
CA ARG A 83 5.20 -10.60 0.73
C ARG A 83 5.63 -9.17 0.95
N PHE A 84 5.10 -8.24 0.16
CA PHE A 84 5.38 -6.82 0.29
C PHE A 84 4.13 -6.02 0.63
N VAL A 85 4.28 -5.07 1.55
CA VAL A 85 3.24 -4.07 1.83
C VAL A 85 3.83 -2.67 1.73
N VAL A 86 3.05 -1.72 1.23
CA VAL A 86 3.51 -0.35 0.99
C VAL A 86 2.56 0.64 1.65
N PHE A 87 3.13 1.53 2.45
CA PHE A 87 2.41 2.60 3.15
C PHE A 87 3.05 3.95 2.85
N GLN A 88 2.31 5.02 3.10
CA GLN A 88 2.89 6.35 3.23
C GLN A 88 3.77 6.44 4.48
N PRO A 89 4.76 7.36 4.53
CA PRO A 89 5.63 7.51 5.70
C PRO A 89 4.87 7.80 6.98
N GLU A 90 3.79 8.57 6.89
CA GLU A 90 2.86 8.77 8.00
C GLU A 90 1.85 7.61 8.02
N LEU A 91 2.03 6.73 9.01
CA LEU A 91 1.11 5.64 9.26
C LEU A 91 -0.14 6.19 9.96
N PRO A 92 -1.35 5.73 9.56
CA PRO A 92 -2.56 6.06 10.30
C PRO A 92 -2.46 5.57 11.74
N ASP A 93 -2.88 6.39 12.71
CA ASP A 93 -2.89 6.02 14.12
C ASP A 93 -4.05 5.06 14.44
N GLU A 94 -3.91 3.83 13.94
CA GLU A 94 -4.89 2.76 14.05
C GLU A 94 -4.22 1.52 14.66
N PRO A 95 -4.68 1.02 15.82
CA PRO A 95 -4.10 -0.16 16.46
C PRO A 95 -4.03 -1.39 15.53
N ALA A 96 -5.07 -1.59 14.71
CA ALA A 96 -5.10 -2.68 13.73
C ALA A 96 -4.00 -2.55 12.66
N ALA A 97 -3.64 -1.33 12.25
CA ALA A 97 -2.57 -1.08 11.30
C ALA A 97 -1.20 -1.39 11.89
N LYS A 98 -0.96 -0.97 13.15
CA LYS A 98 0.26 -1.27 13.90
C LYS A 98 0.45 -2.78 14.07
N ALA A 99 -0.62 -3.48 14.48
CA ALA A 99 -0.61 -4.94 14.62
C ALA A 99 -0.33 -5.65 13.29
N PHE A 100 -0.96 -5.21 12.19
CA PHE A 100 -0.71 -5.75 10.85
C PHE A 100 0.75 -5.58 10.42
N LEU A 101 1.32 -4.37 10.61
CA LEU A 101 2.69 -4.06 10.19
C LEU A 101 3.77 -4.73 11.04
N TYR A 102 3.47 -5.17 12.26
CA TYR A 102 4.44 -5.87 13.13
C TYR A 102 5.06 -7.11 12.47
N ARG A 103 4.31 -7.76 11.57
CA ARG A 103 4.74 -8.94 10.80
C ARG A 103 5.71 -8.62 9.66
N TYR A 104 5.97 -7.35 9.43
CA TYR A 104 6.82 -6.87 8.34
C TYR A 104 8.02 -6.11 8.91
N ARG A 105 9.05 -5.99 8.08
CA ARG A 105 10.22 -5.15 8.33
C ARG A 105 10.30 -4.10 7.23
N GLU A 106 10.64 -2.88 7.60
CA GLU A 106 10.93 -1.85 6.61
C GLU A 106 12.17 -2.24 5.80
N ILE A 107 12.11 -2.13 4.47
CA ILE A 107 13.25 -2.45 3.59
C ILE A 107 13.63 -1.30 2.66
N LYS A 108 12.73 -0.35 2.39
CA LYS A 108 13.01 0.79 1.51
C LYS A 108 12.06 1.96 1.75
N LYS A 109 12.61 3.16 1.81
CA LYS A 109 11.85 4.40 1.58
C LYS A 109 12.02 4.85 0.13
N ILE A 110 10.92 5.20 -0.52
CA ILE A 110 10.85 5.75 -1.87
C ILE A 110 10.55 7.23 -1.71
N ARG A 111 11.62 8.02 -1.73
CA ARG A 111 11.60 9.46 -1.43
C ARG A 111 10.87 9.73 -0.11
N ASP A 112 9.99 10.73 -0.11
CA ASP A 112 9.12 11.15 0.98
C ASP A 112 7.68 10.61 0.86
N LYS A 113 7.41 9.67 -0.06
CA LYS A 113 6.02 9.26 -0.39
C LYS A 113 5.64 7.82 -0.05
N ALA A 114 6.59 6.89 -0.07
CA ALA A 114 6.30 5.49 0.18
C ALA A 114 7.36 4.84 1.06
N VAL A 115 6.90 3.90 1.88
CA VAL A 115 7.71 2.99 2.66
C VAL A 115 7.29 1.57 2.30
N VAL A 116 8.25 0.80 1.79
CA VAL A 116 8.09 -0.59 1.41
C VAL A 116 8.54 -1.46 2.58
N TYR A 117 7.67 -2.37 2.98
CA TYR A 117 7.93 -3.37 4.00
C TYR A 117 7.89 -4.76 3.38
N GLU A 118 8.79 -5.64 3.83
CA GLU A 118 8.80 -7.06 3.46
C GLU A 118 8.38 -7.90 4.67
N ARG A 119 7.60 -8.95 4.43
CA ARG A 119 7.20 -9.90 5.46
C ARG A 119 8.44 -10.50 6.12
N ARG A 120 8.43 -10.57 7.46
CA ARG A 120 9.52 -11.23 8.21
C ARG A 120 9.50 -12.74 7.90
N PRO A 121 10.66 -13.38 7.71
CA PRO A 121 10.74 -14.83 7.75
C PRO A 121 10.29 -15.31 9.13
N TRP A 122 9.56 -16.43 9.15
CA TRP A 122 9.10 -17.07 10.38
C TRP A 122 10.27 -17.64 11.17
#